data_AF-A0A166H9N6-F1
#
_entry.id   AF-A0A166H9N6-F1
#
_cell.length_a   1.000
_cell.length_b   1.000
_cell.length_c   1.000
_cell.angle_alpha   90.00
_cell.angle_beta   90.00
_cell.angle_gamma   90.00
#
_symmetry.space_group_name_H-M   'P 1'
#
loop_
_entity.id
_entity.type
_entity.pdbx_description
1 polymer ?
#
loop_
_entity_poly.entity_id
_entity_poly.type
_entity_poly.pdbx_seq_one_letter_code
_entity_poly.pdbx_strand_id
1 'polypeptide(L)'
;MSNTRGNGNAGVWVRGRGGRYRGGSSDASPGVKRGGGPSNAKPPRQMKMELIASVSRSSGLEKDGDALKDFRTQEEYRSFIQDKVDALRQTQAQAPAAETPKEALNRKDKQGNILILFRKLREGIVASKRTDQFAVEAFETSAYLAIIFESPRDMTTPLAHLVPDLYSKIPSPLMRLTTLLSLVHHIVAAYPSQGTYRHHLQGIPPAFLPEASDSRLWIESLAASLRALNYTKFERLSRARSFAQLCTVDSQSPSPHSKLASEALHVLVDALRDKARETMWRVIRSAYREVNCDPASGTTRAWLTRSLALPTSADENAVLDDWFERKAAEGQVKKKEGATEGRWIIYKV
;
A
#
# COMPACT_ATOMS: atom_id res chain seq x y z
N MET A 1 -14.09 41.26 12.65
CA MET A 1 -12.69 41.41 13.07
C MET A 1 -11.87 40.30 12.42
N SER A 2 -10.68 40.67 11.95
CA SER A 2 -9.86 40.11 10.87
C SER A 2 -9.50 38.62 10.91
N ASN A 3 -9.49 38.05 9.70
CA ASN A 3 -8.87 36.79 9.28
C ASN A 3 -7.36 36.74 9.61
N THR A 4 -6.88 35.59 10.09
CA THR A 4 -5.48 35.18 9.98
C THR A 4 -5.40 33.77 9.40
N ARG A 5 -5.08 33.70 8.11
CA ARG A 5 -4.69 32.47 7.38
C ARG A 5 -3.20 32.21 7.66
N GLY A 6 -2.88 31.07 8.25
CA GLY A 6 -1.52 30.55 8.38
C GLY A 6 -1.08 29.86 7.09
N ASN A 7 -0.09 30.45 6.44
CA ASN A 7 0.56 30.01 5.22
C ASN A 7 1.75 29.10 5.58
N GLY A 8 1.78 27.87 5.09
CA GLY A 8 2.76 26.84 5.48
C GLY A 8 3.60 26.33 4.32
N ASN A 9 4.61 27.13 3.96
CA ASN A 9 5.95 26.78 3.46
C ASN A 9 6.11 25.65 2.42
N ALA A 10 6.14 26.03 1.15
CA ALA A 10 6.65 25.22 0.05
C ALA A 10 8.19 25.32 0.00
N GLY A 11 8.88 24.21 0.28
CA GLY A 11 10.33 24.11 0.16
C GLY A 11 10.77 24.13 -1.31
N VAL A 12 11.46 25.21 -1.68
CA VAL A 12 12.14 25.40 -2.97
C VAL A 12 13.40 24.53 -3.01
N TRP A 13 13.42 23.52 -3.87
CA TRP A 13 14.63 22.75 -4.17
C TRP A 13 15.46 23.49 -5.22
N VAL A 14 16.57 24.09 -4.77
CA VAL A 14 17.59 24.70 -5.61
C VAL A 14 18.38 23.61 -6.34
N ARG A 15 18.28 23.57 -7.68
CA ARG A 15 19.12 22.73 -8.54
C ARG A 15 20.51 23.33 -8.67
N GLY A 16 21.52 22.65 -8.13
CA GLY A 16 22.92 22.92 -8.40
C GLY A 16 23.29 22.55 -9.84
N ARG A 17 23.74 23.55 -10.62
CA ARG A 17 24.45 23.39 -11.90
C ARG A 17 25.96 23.42 -11.61
N GLY A 18 26.68 22.43 -12.13
CA GLY A 18 28.15 22.40 -12.19
C GLY A 18 28.61 20.95 -12.37
N GLY A 19 29.54 20.60 -13.25
CA GLY A 19 30.39 21.37 -14.14
C GLY A 19 30.94 20.45 -15.24
N ARG A 20 31.36 21.10 -16.33
CA ARG A 20 32.08 20.49 -17.45
C ARG A 20 33.47 20.07 -16.97
N TYR A 21 33.90 18.85 -17.30
CA TYR A 21 35.31 18.56 -17.53
C TYR A 21 35.49 17.91 -18.89
N ARG A 22 36.40 18.53 -19.64
CA ARG A 22 36.85 18.29 -21.00
C ARG A 22 38.34 17.98 -20.88
N GLY A 23 38.81 16.96 -21.59
CA GLY A 23 40.21 16.55 -21.64
C GLY A 23 40.30 15.06 -21.37
N GLY A 24 40.91 14.22 -22.19
CA GLY A 24 41.81 14.45 -23.32
C GLY A 24 42.75 13.25 -23.41
N SER A 25 43.39 13.11 -24.56
CA SER A 25 44.49 12.19 -24.88
C SER A 25 44.13 10.75 -25.27
N SER A 26 44.16 10.60 -26.60
CA SER A 26 44.69 9.47 -27.34
C SER A 26 45.99 8.91 -26.76
N ASP A 27 46.07 7.58 -26.69
CA ASP A 27 47.31 6.85 -26.96
C ASP A 27 47.00 5.55 -27.69
N ALA A 28 47.57 5.44 -28.88
CA ALA A 28 47.56 4.26 -29.72
C ALA A 28 48.71 3.35 -29.28
N SER A 29 48.40 2.07 -29.01
CA SER A 29 49.39 1.01 -28.92
C SER A 29 48.93 -0.17 -29.78
N PRO A 30 49.75 -0.62 -30.75
CA PRO A 30 49.48 -1.81 -31.53
C PRO A 30 50.12 -3.03 -30.87
N GLY A 31 49.40 -4.15 -30.84
CA GLY A 31 50.04 -5.45 -30.70
C GLY A 31 49.30 -6.47 -29.85
N VAL A 32 48.96 -7.57 -30.53
CA VAL A 32 49.07 -8.98 -30.11
C VAL A 32 47.77 -9.73 -30.44
N LYS A 33 47.76 -10.33 -31.64
CA LYS A 33 46.82 -11.40 -32.00
C LYS A 33 47.24 -12.66 -31.25
N ARG A 34 46.48 -13.07 -30.23
CA ARG A 34 46.60 -14.41 -29.60
C ARG A 34 45.45 -15.29 -30.08
N GLY A 35 45.83 -16.50 -30.48
CA GLY A 35 45.01 -17.47 -31.20
C GLY A 35 43.75 -17.91 -30.46
N GLY A 36 42.73 -18.23 -31.27
CA GLY A 36 41.52 -18.92 -30.85
C GLY A 36 41.84 -20.37 -30.50
N GLY A 37 41.85 -20.66 -29.21
CA GLY A 37 41.61 -22.01 -28.70
C GLY A 37 40.10 -22.26 -28.63
N PRO A 38 39.65 -23.51 -28.87
CA PRO A 38 38.24 -23.86 -28.81
C PRO A 38 37.71 -23.59 -27.40
N SER A 39 36.73 -22.70 -27.32
CA SER A 39 36.07 -22.32 -26.08
C SER A 39 35.34 -23.53 -25.51
N ASN A 40 35.94 -24.13 -24.47
CA ASN A 40 35.21 -24.94 -23.50
C ASN A 40 34.02 -24.12 -23.02
N ALA A 41 32.82 -24.58 -23.33
CA ALA A 41 31.58 -23.95 -22.90
C ALA A 41 31.55 -23.91 -21.36
N LYS A 42 31.91 -22.77 -20.79
CA LYS A 42 31.75 -22.54 -19.35
C LYS A 42 30.27 -22.76 -19.01
N PRO A 43 29.96 -23.49 -17.92
CA PRO A 43 28.59 -23.63 -17.47
C PRO A 43 27.97 -22.24 -17.33
N PRO A 44 26.68 -22.08 -17.66
CA PRO A 44 26.01 -20.79 -17.61
C PRO A 44 26.25 -20.20 -16.22
N ARG A 45 26.92 -19.05 -16.17
CA ARG A 45 27.12 -18.30 -14.93
C ARG A 45 25.73 -18.10 -14.34
N GLN A 46 25.44 -18.71 -13.20
CA GLN A 46 24.28 -18.36 -12.39
C GLN A 46 24.39 -16.87 -12.13
N MET A 47 23.65 -16.07 -12.91
CA MET A 47 23.59 -14.64 -12.68
C MET A 47 23.02 -14.48 -11.29
N LYS A 48 23.74 -13.78 -10.41
CA LYS A 48 23.17 -13.38 -9.13
C LYS A 48 22.00 -12.47 -9.46
N MET A 49 20.77 -12.98 -9.34
CA MET A 49 19.54 -12.25 -9.69
C MET A 49 19.50 -10.86 -9.04
N GLU A 50 20.09 -10.71 -7.85
CA GLU A 50 20.25 -9.43 -7.14
C GLU A 50 20.98 -8.33 -7.95
N LEU A 51 21.93 -8.72 -8.79
CA LEU A 51 22.80 -7.82 -9.55
C LEU A 51 22.20 -7.38 -10.89
N ILE A 52 21.04 -7.91 -11.27
CA ILE A 52 20.38 -7.50 -12.51
C ILE A 52 19.99 -6.02 -12.40
N ALA A 53 20.51 -5.22 -13.35
CA ALA A 53 20.23 -3.79 -13.44
C ALA A 53 18.77 -3.53 -13.87
N SER A 54 18.25 -2.35 -13.56
CA SER A 54 16.97 -1.91 -14.15
C SER A 54 17.19 -1.56 -15.62
N VAL A 55 16.22 -1.92 -16.47
CA VAL A 55 16.26 -1.60 -17.91
C VAL A 55 16.40 -0.09 -18.15
N SER A 56 15.82 0.75 -17.29
CA SER A 56 15.93 2.21 -17.39
C SER A 56 17.35 2.76 -17.16
N ARG A 57 18.22 2.00 -16.50
CA ARG A 57 19.58 2.44 -16.14
C ARG A 57 20.64 1.87 -17.06
N SER A 58 20.40 0.70 -17.61
CA SER A 58 21.21 0.17 -18.68
C SER A 58 20.92 0.94 -19.96
N SER A 59 21.82 1.81 -20.38
CA SER A 59 21.77 2.54 -21.66
C SER A 59 21.91 1.63 -22.90
N GLY A 60 21.59 0.33 -22.78
CA GLY A 60 21.87 -0.71 -23.76
C GLY A 60 23.36 -1.04 -23.94
N LEU A 61 24.26 -0.37 -23.21
CA LEU A 61 25.71 -0.55 -23.32
C LEU A 61 26.26 -1.65 -22.39
N GLU A 62 25.60 -1.89 -21.27
CA GLU A 62 25.99 -2.97 -20.36
C GLU A 62 25.51 -4.31 -20.92
N LYS A 63 26.42 -5.29 -20.97
CA LYS A 63 26.19 -6.63 -21.54
C LYS A 63 24.94 -7.33 -20.97
N ASP A 64 24.58 -7.02 -19.73
CA ASP A 64 23.47 -7.64 -19.00
C ASP A 64 22.28 -6.68 -18.78
N GLY A 65 22.36 -5.46 -19.33
CA GLY A 65 21.37 -4.41 -19.10
C GLY A 65 19.97 -4.74 -19.62
N ASP A 66 19.93 -5.48 -20.72
CA ASP A 66 18.69 -5.87 -21.39
C ASP A 66 18.18 -7.26 -20.96
N ALA A 67 18.79 -7.90 -19.96
CA ALA A 67 18.44 -9.26 -19.54
C ALA A 67 16.95 -9.40 -19.15
N LEU A 68 16.38 -8.38 -18.50
CA LEU A 68 14.95 -8.39 -18.11
C LEU A 68 13.97 -8.19 -19.29
N LYS A 69 14.45 -8.01 -20.53
CA LYS A 69 13.58 -8.03 -21.71
C LYS A 69 13.21 -9.45 -22.13
N ASP A 70 14.01 -10.44 -21.75
CA ASP A 70 13.76 -11.85 -22.04
C ASP A 70 12.69 -12.43 -21.09
N PHE A 71 11.68 -13.11 -21.66
CA PHE A 71 10.51 -13.58 -20.91
C PHE A 71 10.88 -14.66 -19.89
N ARG A 72 11.83 -15.53 -20.25
CA ARG A 72 12.32 -16.58 -19.35
C ARG A 72 13.05 -15.95 -18.16
N THR A 73 13.91 -14.98 -18.42
CA THR A 73 14.61 -14.24 -17.35
C THR A 73 13.64 -13.52 -16.43
N GLN A 74 12.54 -12.96 -16.95
CA GLN A 74 11.48 -12.37 -16.12
C GLN A 74 10.82 -13.39 -15.19
N GLU A 75 10.53 -14.60 -15.67
CA GLU A 75 9.92 -15.67 -14.87
C GLU A 75 10.88 -16.17 -13.78
N GLU A 76 12.14 -16.42 -14.12
CA GLU A 76 13.18 -16.78 -13.14
C GLU A 76 13.34 -15.67 -12.08
N TYR A 77 13.31 -14.40 -12.51
CA TYR A 77 13.37 -13.24 -11.62
C TYR A 77 12.13 -13.12 -10.72
N ARG A 78 10.94 -13.43 -11.24
CA ARG A 78 9.68 -13.42 -10.48
C ARG A 78 9.67 -14.50 -9.40
N SER A 79 10.18 -15.69 -9.69
CA SER A 79 10.38 -16.77 -8.69
C SER A 79 11.35 -16.33 -7.60
N PHE A 80 12.49 -15.74 -7.98
CA PHE A 80 13.44 -15.17 -7.02
C PHE A 80 12.82 -14.10 -6.10
N ILE A 81 11.95 -13.23 -6.64
CA ILE A 81 11.21 -12.25 -5.82
C ILE A 81 10.24 -12.97 -4.88
N GLN A 82 9.54 -14.01 -5.35
CA GLN A 82 8.61 -14.79 -4.54
C GLN A 82 9.31 -15.38 -3.33
N ASP A 83 10.48 -15.97 -3.50
CA ASP A 83 11.27 -16.54 -2.40
C ASP A 83 11.59 -15.49 -1.32
N LYS A 84 11.88 -14.24 -1.72
CA LYS A 84 12.10 -13.14 -0.78
C LYS A 84 10.83 -12.69 -0.06
N VAL A 85 9.70 -12.66 -0.76
CA VAL A 85 8.39 -12.36 -0.17
C VAL A 85 8.04 -13.41 0.87
N ASP A 86 8.22 -14.69 0.54
CA ASP A 86 7.90 -15.80 1.42
C ASP A 86 8.82 -15.84 2.63
N ALA A 87 10.13 -15.61 2.44
CA ALA A 87 11.08 -15.50 3.56
C ALA A 87 10.73 -14.33 4.51
N LEU A 88 10.31 -13.18 3.96
CA LEU A 88 9.86 -12.04 4.77
C LEU A 88 8.61 -12.39 5.57
N ARG A 89 7.62 -13.04 4.94
CA ARG A 89 6.36 -13.45 5.57
C ARG A 89 6.58 -14.50 6.65
N GLN A 90 7.46 -15.48 6.42
CA GLN A 90 7.86 -16.47 7.42
C GLN A 90 8.51 -15.81 8.64
N THR A 91 9.42 -14.85 8.41
CA THR A 91 10.05 -14.08 9.50
C THR A 91 9.00 -13.29 10.30
N GLN A 92 8.01 -12.71 9.63
CA GLN A 92 6.93 -11.97 10.29
C GLN A 92 6.02 -12.87 11.11
N ALA A 93 5.69 -14.07 10.62
CA ALA A 93 4.87 -15.03 11.34
C ALA A 93 5.53 -15.53 12.64
N GLN A 94 6.86 -15.52 12.69
CA GLN A 94 7.65 -15.92 13.86
C GLN A 94 8.04 -14.75 14.78
N ALA A 95 7.73 -13.51 14.40
CA ALA A 95 8.12 -12.34 15.17
C ALA A 95 7.35 -12.28 16.51
N PRO A 96 8.02 -11.89 17.62
CA PRO A 96 7.35 -11.69 18.90
C PRO A 96 6.32 -10.55 18.80
N ALA A 97 5.30 -10.58 19.67
CA ALA A 97 4.23 -9.57 19.67
C ALA A 97 4.73 -8.13 19.91
N ALA A 98 5.85 -7.97 20.62
CA ALA A 98 6.50 -6.69 20.84
C ALA A 98 7.72 -6.54 19.90
N GLU A 99 7.52 -5.90 18.76
CA GLU A 99 8.59 -5.57 17.81
C GLU A 99 9.41 -4.38 18.32
N THR A 100 10.75 -4.50 18.34
CA THR A 100 11.62 -3.38 18.69
C THR A 100 11.69 -2.35 17.55
N PRO A 101 11.99 -1.06 17.83
CA PRO A 101 12.10 -0.05 16.77
C PRO A 101 13.13 -0.39 15.67
N LYS A 102 14.21 -1.09 16.04
CA LYS A 102 15.26 -1.53 15.09
C LYS A 102 14.76 -2.64 14.16
N GLU A 103 13.98 -3.58 14.68
CA GLU A 103 13.37 -4.66 13.89
C GLU A 103 12.32 -4.09 12.93
N ALA A 104 11.49 -3.15 13.40
CA ALA A 104 10.52 -2.45 12.56
C ALA A 104 11.18 -1.71 11.39
N LEU A 105 12.33 -1.06 11.63
CA LEU A 105 13.11 -0.41 10.57
C LEU A 105 13.67 -1.42 9.57
N ASN A 106 14.33 -2.48 10.06
CA ASN A 106 14.86 -3.55 9.20
C ASN A 106 13.76 -4.22 8.36
N ARG A 107 12.56 -4.39 8.92
CA ARG A 107 11.39 -4.90 8.20
C ARG A 107 10.98 -3.95 7.07
N LYS A 108 10.90 -2.65 7.35
CA LYS A 108 10.60 -1.62 6.33
C LYS A 108 11.65 -1.60 5.22
N ASP A 109 12.93 -1.74 5.55
CA ASP A 109 14.01 -1.80 4.55
C ASP A 109 13.87 -3.04 3.65
N LYS A 110 13.58 -4.21 4.22
CA LYS A 110 13.31 -5.44 3.45
C LYS A 110 12.09 -5.31 2.54
N GLN A 111 11.01 -4.71 3.05
CA GLN A 111 9.79 -4.41 2.28
C GLN A 111 10.10 -3.49 1.09
N GLY A 112 10.83 -2.39 1.33
CA GLY A 112 11.26 -1.47 0.29
C GLY A 112 12.13 -2.15 -0.78
N ASN A 113 13.06 -3.01 -0.35
CA ASN A 113 13.89 -3.79 -1.27
C ASN A 113 13.04 -4.69 -2.19
N ILE A 114 12.01 -5.36 -1.67
CA ILE A 114 11.09 -6.17 -2.48
C ILE A 114 10.36 -5.31 -3.52
N LEU A 115 9.85 -4.13 -3.14
CA LEU A 115 9.17 -3.23 -4.07
C LEU A 115 10.10 -2.71 -5.17
N ILE A 116 11.38 -2.49 -4.87
CA ILE A 116 12.40 -2.15 -5.87
C ILE A 116 12.60 -3.29 -6.87
N LEU A 117 12.65 -4.55 -6.42
CA LEU A 117 12.76 -5.70 -7.32
C LEU A 117 11.54 -5.82 -8.23
N PHE A 118 10.32 -5.66 -7.69
CA PHE A 118 9.12 -5.63 -8.53
C PHE A 118 9.11 -4.46 -9.51
N ARG A 119 9.62 -3.28 -9.12
CA ARG A 119 9.79 -2.16 -10.04
C ARG A 119 10.70 -2.53 -11.22
N LYS A 120 11.85 -3.16 -10.96
CA LYS A 120 12.75 -3.65 -12.03
C LYS A 120 12.04 -4.63 -12.96
N LEU A 121 11.29 -5.59 -12.39
CA LEU A 121 10.52 -6.57 -13.16
C LEU A 121 9.48 -5.88 -14.07
N ARG A 122 8.68 -4.94 -13.52
CA ARG A 122 7.68 -4.18 -14.29
C ARG A 122 8.33 -3.36 -15.42
N GLU A 123 9.48 -2.74 -15.18
CA GLU A 123 10.24 -2.04 -16.23
C GLU A 123 10.65 -3.00 -17.37
N GLY A 124 11.09 -4.22 -17.04
CA GLY A 124 11.39 -5.28 -18.03
C GLY A 124 10.17 -5.75 -18.82
N ILE A 125 9.04 -5.97 -18.15
CA ILE A 125 7.76 -6.35 -18.77
C ILE A 125 7.32 -5.27 -19.77
N VAL A 126 7.37 -4.00 -19.38
CA VAL A 126 7.02 -2.87 -20.26
C VAL A 126 7.99 -2.76 -21.43
N ALA A 127 9.30 -2.87 -21.19
CA ALA A 127 10.33 -2.76 -22.23
C ALA A 127 10.23 -3.88 -23.28
N SER A 128 9.86 -5.08 -22.86
CA SER A 128 9.63 -6.24 -23.72
C SER A 128 8.24 -6.27 -24.36
N LYS A 129 7.36 -5.32 -24.01
CA LYS A 129 5.96 -5.24 -24.46
C LYS A 129 5.16 -6.52 -24.17
N ARG A 130 5.50 -7.23 -23.09
CA ARG A 130 4.82 -8.46 -22.68
C ARG A 130 3.39 -8.14 -22.21
N THR A 131 2.42 -8.84 -22.79
CA THR A 131 0.98 -8.65 -22.54
C THR A 131 0.29 -10.00 -22.40
N ASP A 132 0.76 -10.80 -21.46
CA ASP A 132 0.19 -12.10 -21.11
C ASP A 132 -0.27 -12.12 -19.63
N GLN A 133 -0.78 -13.27 -19.18
CA GLN A 133 -1.25 -13.44 -17.80
C GLN A 133 -0.15 -13.20 -16.76
N PHE A 134 1.11 -13.52 -17.11
CA PHE A 134 2.26 -13.25 -16.24
C PHE A 134 2.43 -11.75 -15.98
N ALA A 135 2.31 -10.92 -17.02
CA ALA A 135 2.38 -9.47 -16.86
C ALA A 135 1.31 -8.97 -15.89
N VAL A 136 0.04 -9.40 -16.07
CA VAL A 136 -1.06 -9.04 -15.18
C VAL A 136 -0.75 -9.44 -13.73
N GLU A 137 -0.33 -10.68 -13.50
CA GLU A 137 -0.03 -11.19 -12.16
C GLU A 137 1.11 -10.42 -11.48
N ALA A 138 2.19 -10.11 -12.21
CA ALA A 138 3.32 -9.37 -11.69
C ALA A 138 2.93 -7.94 -11.27
N PHE A 139 2.09 -7.28 -12.08
CA PHE A 139 1.57 -5.96 -11.78
C PHE A 139 0.59 -5.97 -10.58
N GLU A 140 -0.34 -6.94 -10.53
CA GLU A 140 -1.29 -7.12 -9.43
C GLU A 140 -0.57 -7.38 -8.10
N THR A 141 0.32 -8.38 -8.06
CA THR A 141 1.10 -8.75 -6.88
C THR A 141 1.90 -7.57 -6.36
N SER A 142 2.52 -6.82 -7.28
CA SER A 142 3.30 -5.64 -6.92
C SER A 142 2.42 -4.52 -6.36
N ALA A 143 1.22 -4.30 -6.89
CA ALA A 143 0.28 -3.32 -6.35
C ALA A 143 -0.20 -3.72 -4.94
N TYR A 144 -0.56 -4.99 -4.73
CA TYR A 144 -1.04 -5.47 -3.44
C TYR A 144 0.05 -5.41 -2.37
N LEU A 145 1.29 -5.80 -2.69
CA LEU A 145 2.41 -5.67 -1.75
C LEU A 145 2.73 -4.21 -1.44
N ALA A 146 2.63 -3.30 -2.41
CA ALA A 146 2.82 -1.87 -2.15
C ALA A 146 1.77 -1.33 -1.16
N ILE A 147 0.53 -1.82 -1.25
CA ILE A 147 -0.53 -1.50 -0.28
C ILE A 147 -0.21 -2.08 1.09
N ILE A 148 0.08 -3.38 1.18
CA ILE A 148 0.33 -4.10 2.44
C ILE A 148 1.56 -3.55 3.16
N PHE A 149 2.58 -3.13 2.40
CA PHE A 149 3.78 -2.50 2.96
C PHE A 149 3.61 -0.99 3.22
N GLU A 150 2.40 -0.46 3.05
CA GLU A 150 2.06 0.96 3.26
C GLU A 150 2.97 1.91 2.46
N SER A 151 3.36 1.53 1.24
CA SER A 151 4.15 2.36 0.31
C SER A 151 3.26 2.89 -0.82
N PRO A 152 2.49 3.99 -0.58
CA PRO A 152 1.56 4.52 -1.58
C PRO A 152 2.26 5.01 -2.85
N ARG A 153 3.55 5.39 -2.77
CA ARG A 153 4.34 5.88 -3.91
C ARG A 153 4.52 4.80 -4.98
N ASP A 154 4.68 3.55 -4.57
CA ASP A 154 4.99 2.43 -5.47
C ASP A 154 3.75 1.80 -6.11
N MET A 155 2.56 2.24 -5.69
CA MET A 155 1.26 1.69 -6.10
C MET A 155 0.63 2.41 -7.30
N THR A 156 0.97 3.68 -7.55
CA THR A 156 0.38 4.46 -8.65
C THR A 156 0.72 3.89 -10.03
N THR A 157 2.01 3.59 -10.27
CA THR A 157 2.50 3.03 -11.53
C THR A 157 1.86 1.69 -11.90
N PRO A 158 1.79 0.68 -11.01
CA PRO A 158 1.20 -0.60 -11.40
C PRO A 158 -0.29 -0.49 -11.68
N LEU A 159 -1.04 0.33 -10.92
CA LEU A 159 -2.46 0.52 -11.17
C LEU A 159 -2.74 1.21 -12.50
N ALA A 160 -1.93 2.20 -12.88
CA ALA A 160 -2.08 2.89 -14.16
C ALA A 160 -1.87 1.96 -15.37
N HIS A 161 -1.00 0.95 -15.24
CA HIS A 161 -0.80 -0.06 -16.30
C HIS A 161 -1.87 -1.17 -16.28
N LEU A 162 -2.44 -1.47 -15.12
CA LEU A 162 -3.52 -2.47 -15.01
C LEU A 162 -4.85 -1.92 -15.54
N VAL A 163 -5.24 -0.73 -15.07
CA VAL A 163 -6.55 -0.12 -15.34
C VAL A 163 -6.36 1.14 -16.20
N PRO A 164 -6.76 1.16 -17.49
CA PRO A 164 -7.48 0.11 -18.22
C PRO A 164 -6.63 -0.83 -19.10
N ASP A 165 -5.35 -0.53 -19.29
CA ASP A 165 -4.57 -1.05 -20.41
C ASP A 165 -4.46 -2.58 -20.44
N LEU A 166 -3.93 -3.21 -19.38
CA LEU A 166 -3.74 -4.67 -19.37
C LEU A 166 -5.07 -5.43 -19.24
N TYR A 167 -6.00 -4.97 -18.40
CA TYR A 167 -7.28 -5.65 -18.22
C TYR A 167 -8.20 -5.59 -19.44
N SER A 168 -8.05 -4.58 -20.29
CA SER A 168 -8.78 -4.54 -21.57
C SER A 168 -8.35 -5.65 -22.54
N LYS A 169 -7.13 -6.18 -22.39
CA LYS A 169 -6.57 -7.22 -23.26
C LYS A 169 -6.67 -8.61 -22.65
N ILE A 170 -6.55 -8.70 -21.32
CA ILE A 170 -6.42 -9.96 -20.60
C ILE A 170 -7.32 -9.91 -19.37
N PRO A 171 -8.48 -10.58 -19.40
CA PRO A 171 -9.38 -10.61 -18.26
C PRO A 171 -8.72 -11.39 -17.11
N SER A 172 -8.69 -10.78 -15.93
CA SER A 172 -8.25 -11.42 -14.68
C SER A 172 -9.45 -11.65 -13.77
N PRO A 173 -9.53 -12.78 -13.06
CA PRO A 173 -10.55 -12.97 -12.04
C PRO A 173 -10.43 -11.93 -10.89
N LEU A 174 -9.25 -11.33 -10.70
CA LEU A 174 -9.00 -10.31 -9.67
C LEU A 174 -9.28 -8.88 -10.15
N MET A 175 -9.58 -8.68 -11.43
CA MET A 175 -9.79 -7.36 -12.04
C MET A 175 -10.74 -6.45 -11.24
N ARG A 176 -11.88 -7.00 -10.80
CA ARG A 176 -12.88 -6.26 -10.02
C ARG A 176 -12.35 -5.82 -8.66
N LEU A 177 -11.63 -6.71 -7.98
CA LEU A 177 -11.05 -6.45 -6.66
C LEU A 177 -9.89 -5.45 -6.77
N THR A 178 -9.03 -5.56 -7.78
CA THR A 178 -7.98 -4.57 -8.07
C THR A 178 -8.56 -3.19 -8.37
N THR A 179 -9.63 -3.15 -9.16
CA THR A 179 -10.34 -1.91 -9.47
C THR A 179 -10.91 -1.29 -8.20
N LEU A 180 -11.51 -2.11 -7.33
CA LEU A 180 -11.99 -1.68 -6.02
C LEU A 180 -10.87 -1.13 -5.13
N LEU A 181 -9.73 -1.83 -5.04
CA LEU A 181 -8.53 -1.40 -4.32
C LEU A 181 -8.04 -0.03 -4.83
N SER A 182 -8.02 0.18 -6.15
CA SER A 182 -7.64 1.47 -6.74
C SER A 182 -8.55 2.60 -6.28
N LEU A 183 -9.86 2.37 -6.24
CA LEU A 183 -10.85 3.35 -5.80
C LEU A 183 -10.71 3.67 -4.30
N VAL A 184 -10.57 2.65 -3.45
CA VAL A 184 -10.36 2.86 -2.01
C VAL A 184 -9.06 3.64 -1.78
N HIS A 185 -7.98 3.30 -2.50
CA HIS A 185 -6.73 4.05 -2.41
C HIS A 185 -6.93 5.54 -2.74
N HIS A 186 -7.68 5.88 -3.79
CA HIS A 186 -7.94 7.27 -4.12
C HIS A 186 -8.72 8.01 -3.01
N ILE A 187 -9.64 7.32 -2.31
CA ILE A 187 -10.31 7.88 -1.12
C ILE A 187 -9.30 8.12 0.00
N VAL A 188 -8.45 7.14 0.32
CA VAL A 188 -7.44 7.24 1.39
C VAL A 188 -6.43 8.37 1.11
N ALA A 189 -5.92 8.44 -0.11
CA ALA A 189 -4.89 9.38 -0.52
C ALA A 189 -5.39 10.84 -0.52
N ALA A 190 -6.64 11.07 -0.94
CA ALA A 190 -7.21 12.41 -1.04
C ALA A 190 -8.08 12.82 0.15
N TYR A 191 -8.24 11.97 1.18
CA TYR A 191 -9.08 12.26 2.34
C TYR A 191 -8.76 13.62 2.97
N PRO A 192 -9.76 14.48 3.25
CA PRO A 192 -11.20 14.22 3.19
C PRO A 192 -11.86 14.49 1.82
N SER A 193 -11.11 14.99 0.84
CA SER A 193 -11.63 15.23 -0.51
C SER A 193 -11.96 13.91 -1.22
N GLN A 194 -12.98 13.95 -2.08
CA GLN A 194 -13.40 12.83 -2.91
C GLN A 194 -13.25 13.10 -4.42
N GLY A 195 -12.58 14.20 -4.79
CA GLY A 195 -12.43 14.61 -6.18
C GLY A 195 -11.69 13.56 -7.03
N THR A 196 -10.55 13.08 -6.54
CA THR A 196 -9.73 12.07 -7.23
C THR A 196 -10.48 10.73 -7.38
N TYR A 197 -11.15 10.28 -6.32
CA TYR A 197 -11.99 9.08 -6.34
C TYR A 197 -13.09 9.18 -7.41
N ARG A 198 -13.83 10.29 -7.46
CA ARG A 198 -14.91 10.47 -8.45
C ARG A 198 -14.40 10.54 -9.87
N HIS A 199 -13.30 11.26 -10.09
CA HIS A 199 -12.67 11.33 -11.41
C HIS A 199 -12.20 9.95 -11.87
N HIS A 200 -11.57 9.19 -10.99
CA HIS A 200 -11.15 7.81 -11.29
C HIS A 200 -12.35 6.89 -11.55
N LEU A 201 -13.41 6.96 -10.74
CA LEU A 201 -14.63 6.17 -10.92
C LEU A 201 -15.28 6.41 -12.29
N GLN A 202 -15.29 7.65 -12.78
CA GLN A 202 -15.83 8.00 -14.10
C GLN A 202 -15.00 7.44 -15.26
N GLY A 203 -13.69 7.25 -15.05
CA GLY A 203 -12.78 6.70 -16.06
C GLY A 203 -12.74 5.17 -16.12
N ILE A 204 -13.33 4.47 -15.15
CA ILE A 204 -13.31 3.00 -15.11
C ILE A 204 -14.35 2.43 -16.10
N PRO A 205 -13.94 1.54 -17.02
CA PRO A 205 -14.88 0.83 -17.89
C PRO A 205 -15.95 0.06 -17.08
N PRO A 206 -17.25 0.10 -17.46
CA PRO A 206 -18.31 -0.62 -16.75
C PRO A 206 -18.08 -2.14 -16.63
N ALA A 207 -17.33 -2.73 -17.55
CA ALA A 207 -16.95 -4.14 -17.51
C ALA A 207 -16.09 -4.51 -16.29
N PHE A 208 -15.33 -3.55 -15.73
CA PHE A 208 -14.44 -3.81 -14.60
C PHE A 208 -15.15 -3.68 -13.26
N LEU A 209 -16.17 -2.81 -13.22
CA LEU A 209 -16.96 -2.57 -12.03
C LEU A 209 -18.42 -2.26 -12.44
N PRO A 210 -19.23 -3.30 -12.71
CA PRO A 210 -20.61 -3.14 -13.15
C PRO A 210 -21.44 -2.31 -12.17
N GLU A 211 -22.37 -1.50 -12.69
CA GLU A 211 -23.18 -0.57 -11.88
C GLU A 211 -23.99 -1.25 -10.78
N ALA A 212 -24.55 -2.42 -11.09
CA ALA A 212 -25.35 -3.22 -10.15
C ALA A 212 -24.49 -4.16 -9.26
N SER A 213 -23.15 -4.10 -9.34
CA SER A 213 -22.31 -4.98 -8.53
C SER A 213 -22.23 -4.55 -7.07
N ASP A 214 -22.23 -5.51 -6.15
CA ASP A 214 -22.08 -5.24 -4.71
C ASP A 214 -20.80 -4.43 -4.40
N SER A 215 -19.72 -4.68 -5.15
CA SER A 215 -18.46 -3.93 -5.03
C SER A 215 -18.66 -2.44 -5.30
N ARG A 216 -19.42 -2.09 -6.34
CA ARG A 216 -19.74 -0.69 -6.69
C ARG A 216 -20.63 -0.03 -5.66
N LEU A 217 -21.73 -0.70 -5.30
CA LEU A 217 -22.67 -0.22 -4.30
C LEU A 217 -21.98 0.00 -2.95
N TRP A 218 -21.10 -0.91 -2.55
CA TRP A 218 -20.32 -0.79 -1.31
C TRP A 218 -19.41 0.44 -1.34
N ILE A 219 -18.58 0.63 -2.38
CA ILE A 219 -17.62 1.74 -2.42
C ILE A 219 -18.31 3.10 -2.54
N GLU A 220 -19.40 3.20 -3.30
CA GLU A 220 -20.21 4.42 -3.40
C GLU A 220 -20.87 4.76 -2.06
N SER A 221 -21.41 3.74 -1.37
CA SER A 221 -22.01 3.89 -0.04
C SER A 221 -20.98 4.27 1.02
N LEU A 222 -19.77 3.70 0.95
CA LEU A 222 -18.63 4.04 1.81
C LEU A 222 -18.21 5.49 1.61
N ALA A 223 -17.97 5.90 0.36
CA ALA A 223 -17.63 7.29 0.02
C ALA A 223 -18.75 8.25 0.43
N ALA A 224 -20.01 7.95 0.13
CA ALA A 224 -21.15 8.79 0.50
C ALA A 224 -21.25 8.97 2.02
N SER A 225 -21.00 7.91 2.81
CA SER A 225 -21.03 7.99 4.27
C SER A 225 -19.97 8.92 4.85
N LEU A 226 -18.74 8.91 4.30
CA LEU A 226 -17.66 9.82 4.70
C LEU A 226 -18.00 11.28 4.35
N ARG A 227 -18.53 11.53 3.15
CA ARG A 227 -18.91 12.89 2.71
C ARG A 227 -20.03 13.48 3.54
N ALA A 228 -21.02 12.66 3.90
CA ALA A 228 -22.15 13.06 4.72
C ALA A 228 -21.83 13.06 6.24
N LEU A 229 -20.58 12.76 6.63
CA LEU A 229 -20.15 12.59 8.01
C LEU A 229 -21.02 11.57 8.79
N ASN A 230 -21.62 10.61 8.08
CA ASN A 230 -22.42 9.54 8.68
C ASN A 230 -21.50 8.41 9.15
N TYR A 231 -20.82 8.66 10.26
CA TYR A 231 -19.80 7.78 10.80
C TYR A 231 -20.34 6.44 11.32
N THR A 232 -21.61 6.39 11.74
CA THR A 232 -22.28 5.14 12.08
C THR A 232 -22.42 4.23 10.87
N LYS A 233 -22.83 4.78 9.71
CA LYS A 233 -22.90 4.01 8.46
C LYS A 233 -21.50 3.62 7.97
N PHE A 234 -20.54 4.54 8.04
CA PHE A 234 -19.14 4.27 7.67
C PHE A 234 -18.55 3.13 8.51
N GLU A 235 -18.74 3.16 9.83
CA GLU A 235 -18.20 2.14 10.72
C GLU A 235 -18.73 0.76 10.35
N ARG A 236 -20.04 0.64 10.08
CA ARG A 236 -20.65 -0.62 9.66
C ARG A 236 -20.09 -1.11 8.33
N LEU A 237 -19.95 -0.23 7.34
CA LEU A 237 -19.47 -0.57 6.00
C LEU A 237 -17.98 -0.94 5.98
N SER A 238 -17.19 -0.38 6.90
CA SER A 238 -15.73 -0.60 6.99
C SER A 238 -15.34 -1.76 7.90
N ARG A 239 -16.29 -2.52 8.46
CA ARG A 239 -15.96 -3.79 9.15
C ARG A 239 -15.56 -4.86 8.13
N ALA A 240 -14.57 -5.68 8.46
CA ALA A 240 -14.11 -6.80 7.63
C ALA A 240 -15.27 -7.66 7.08
N ARG A 241 -16.24 -8.02 7.95
CA ARG A 241 -17.42 -8.81 7.55
C ARG A 241 -18.25 -8.19 6.43
N SER A 242 -18.26 -6.86 6.32
CA SER A 242 -19.11 -6.13 5.37
C SER A 242 -18.56 -6.13 3.95
N PHE A 243 -17.27 -6.39 3.80
CA PHE A 243 -16.62 -6.49 2.49
C PHE A 243 -15.95 -7.85 2.26
N ALA A 244 -16.05 -8.80 3.19
CA ALA A 244 -15.52 -10.16 3.04
C ALA A 244 -16.06 -10.87 1.79
N GLN A 245 -17.35 -10.67 1.48
CA GLN A 245 -18.00 -11.22 0.27
C GLN A 245 -17.48 -10.57 -1.02
N LEU A 246 -16.89 -9.38 -0.94
CA LEU A 246 -16.28 -8.73 -2.12
C LEU A 246 -14.92 -9.35 -2.47
N CYS A 247 -14.30 -10.05 -1.50
CA CYS A 247 -13.02 -10.74 -1.66
C CYS A 247 -13.18 -12.17 -2.17
N THR A 248 -14.38 -12.74 -2.15
CA THR A 248 -14.62 -14.10 -2.67
C THR A 248 -14.64 -14.04 -4.18
N VAL A 249 -13.60 -14.61 -4.79
CA VAL A 249 -13.58 -14.92 -6.22
C VAL A 249 -14.39 -16.20 -6.42
N ASP A 250 -15.19 -16.31 -7.49
CA ASP A 250 -16.09 -17.45 -7.80
C ASP A 250 -15.38 -18.83 -7.93
N SER A 251 -14.07 -18.89 -7.69
CA SER A 251 -13.27 -20.11 -7.71
C SER A 251 -13.41 -20.89 -6.39
N GLN A 252 -13.70 -22.18 -6.49
CA GLN A 252 -13.90 -23.10 -5.36
C GLN A 252 -12.69 -23.22 -4.39
N SER A 253 -11.52 -22.67 -4.75
CA SER A 253 -10.35 -22.59 -3.88
C SER A 253 -9.72 -21.19 -3.93
N PRO A 254 -9.48 -20.53 -2.77
CA PRO A 254 -8.86 -19.21 -2.73
C PRO A 254 -7.40 -19.30 -3.17
N SER A 255 -7.10 -18.74 -4.35
CA SER A 255 -5.72 -18.61 -4.83
C SER A 255 -4.89 -17.76 -3.86
N PRO A 256 -3.56 -18.00 -3.73
CA PRO A 256 -2.68 -17.16 -2.92
C PRO A 256 -2.80 -15.66 -3.25
N HIS A 257 -2.98 -15.33 -4.53
CA HIS A 257 -3.18 -13.96 -5.00
C HIS A 257 -4.51 -13.34 -4.53
N SER A 258 -5.60 -14.12 -4.46
CA SER A 258 -6.87 -13.63 -3.91
C SER A 258 -6.76 -13.29 -2.43
N LYS A 259 -6.00 -14.08 -1.66
CA LYS A 259 -5.69 -13.80 -0.24
C LYS A 259 -4.89 -12.50 -0.10
N LEU A 260 -3.89 -12.32 -0.96
CA LEU A 260 -3.05 -11.11 -0.99
C LEU A 260 -3.88 -9.86 -1.34
N ALA A 261 -4.78 -9.95 -2.32
CA ALA A 261 -5.67 -8.85 -2.68
C ALA A 261 -6.66 -8.51 -1.55
N SER A 262 -7.21 -9.53 -0.88
CA SER A 262 -8.09 -9.36 0.28
C SER A 262 -7.34 -8.69 1.44
N GLU A 263 -6.12 -9.12 1.75
CA GLU A 263 -5.24 -8.51 2.75
C GLU A 263 -4.98 -7.04 2.43
N ALA A 264 -4.66 -6.71 1.17
CA ALA A 264 -4.50 -5.33 0.72
C ALA A 264 -5.77 -4.49 0.92
N LEU A 265 -6.97 -5.07 0.73
CA LEU A 265 -8.22 -4.35 0.94
C LEU A 265 -8.44 -4.03 2.42
N HIS A 266 -8.13 -4.98 3.31
CA HIS A 266 -8.18 -4.74 4.76
C HIS A 266 -7.24 -3.59 5.15
N VAL A 267 -5.99 -3.62 4.70
CA VAL A 267 -5.01 -2.56 4.99
C VAL A 267 -5.50 -1.18 4.51
N LEU A 268 -6.07 -1.08 3.30
CA LEU A 268 -6.62 0.20 2.82
C LEU A 268 -7.84 0.67 3.62
N VAL A 269 -8.73 -0.24 3.99
CA VAL A 269 -9.91 0.10 4.79
C VAL A 269 -9.50 0.53 6.20
N ASP A 270 -8.50 -0.11 6.80
CA ASP A 270 -7.96 0.29 8.10
C ASP A 270 -7.27 1.66 8.04
N ALA A 271 -6.47 1.92 7.00
CA ALA A 271 -5.89 3.24 6.75
C ALA A 271 -6.98 4.32 6.58
N LEU A 272 -8.11 3.98 5.96
CA LEU A 272 -9.26 4.88 5.85
C LEU A 272 -9.95 5.10 7.19
N ARG A 273 -10.13 4.04 8.00
CA ARG A 273 -10.69 4.12 9.36
C ARG A 273 -9.83 5.01 10.25
N ASP A 274 -8.51 4.89 10.19
CA ASP A 274 -7.59 5.73 10.96
C ASP A 274 -7.74 7.22 10.62
N LYS A 275 -7.80 7.57 9.32
CA LYS A 275 -8.03 8.95 8.87
C LYS A 275 -9.41 9.49 9.29
N ALA A 276 -10.45 8.65 9.17
CA ALA A 276 -11.81 9.02 9.55
C ALA A 276 -11.95 9.19 11.07
N ARG A 277 -11.28 8.34 11.85
CA ARG A 277 -11.27 8.34 13.32
C ARG A 277 -10.78 9.67 13.89
N GLU A 278 -9.75 10.28 13.31
CA GLU A 278 -9.30 11.60 13.75
C GLU A 278 -10.38 12.68 13.56
N THR A 279 -11.25 12.54 12.56
CA THR A 279 -12.36 13.47 12.35
C THR A 279 -13.53 13.17 13.30
N MET A 280 -13.88 11.89 13.46
CA MET A 280 -14.87 11.43 14.45
C MET A 280 -14.51 11.89 15.86
N TRP A 281 -13.22 11.78 16.21
CA TRP A 281 -12.72 12.15 17.51
C TRP A 281 -12.89 13.64 17.79
N ARG A 282 -12.61 14.52 16.81
CA ARG A 282 -12.89 15.96 16.95
C ARG A 282 -14.36 16.26 17.23
N VAL A 283 -15.28 15.52 16.61
CA VAL A 283 -16.73 15.64 16.86
C VAL A 283 -17.07 15.21 18.29
N ILE A 284 -16.51 14.11 18.77
CA ILE A 284 -16.71 13.66 20.16
C ILE A 284 -16.15 14.68 21.14
N ARG A 285 -14.95 15.22 20.89
CA ARG A 285 -14.33 16.24 21.74
C ARG A 285 -15.10 17.55 21.83
N SER A 286 -15.82 17.94 20.78
CA SER A 286 -16.64 19.16 20.81
C SER A 286 -17.95 18.95 21.58
N ALA A 287 -18.51 17.73 21.53
CA ALA A 287 -19.78 17.38 22.12
C ALA A 287 -19.69 16.98 23.61
N TYR A 288 -18.60 16.34 24.04
CA TYR A 288 -18.48 15.75 25.38
C TYR A 288 -17.32 16.38 26.17
N ARG A 289 -17.54 16.66 27.46
CA ARG A 289 -16.51 17.14 28.41
C ARG A 289 -15.86 16.00 29.20
N GLU A 290 -16.62 14.95 29.45
CA GLU A 290 -16.18 13.78 30.21
C GLU A 290 -16.79 12.53 29.58
N VAL A 291 -16.08 11.41 29.68
CA VAL A 291 -16.59 10.08 29.31
C VAL A 291 -16.27 9.08 30.42
N ASN A 292 -17.24 8.21 30.73
CA ASN A 292 -17.09 7.16 31.72
C ASN A 292 -16.91 5.81 31.02
N CYS A 293 -15.68 5.33 30.99
CA CYS A 293 -15.25 4.07 30.38
C CYS A 293 -15.05 2.96 31.43
N ASP A 294 -15.85 2.97 32.50
CA ASP A 294 -15.88 1.94 33.54
C ASP A 294 -16.10 0.55 32.91
N PRO A 295 -15.23 -0.45 33.18
CA PRO A 295 -15.39 -1.82 32.72
C PRO A 295 -16.74 -2.45 33.10
N ALA A 296 -17.32 -2.07 34.25
CA ALA A 296 -18.62 -2.58 34.69
C ALA A 296 -19.78 -2.04 33.84
N SER A 297 -19.64 -0.85 33.26
CA SER A 297 -20.61 -0.21 32.38
C SER A 297 -20.16 -0.35 30.92
N GLY A 298 -20.15 -1.58 30.40
CA GLY A 298 -19.69 -1.89 29.04
C GLY A 298 -20.42 -1.15 27.91
N THR A 299 -21.53 -0.45 28.20
CA THR A 299 -22.32 0.31 27.22
C THR A 299 -21.55 1.49 26.62
N THR A 300 -20.88 2.32 27.43
CA THR A 300 -20.14 3.49 26.96
C THR A 300 -18.89 3.08 26.19
N ARG A 301 -18.16 2.07 26.67
CA ARG A 301 -16.96 1.55 26.00
C ARG A 301 -17.31 1.01 24.62
N ALA A 302 -18.33 0.15 24.53
CA ALA A 302 -18.79 -0.39 23.26
C ALA A 302 -19.31 0.72 22.32
N TRP A 303 -19.97 1.75 22.84
CA TRP A 303 -20.36 2.93 22.06
C TRP A 303 -19.15 3.70 21.52
N LEU A 304 -18.12 3.95 22.32
CA LEU A 304 -16.90 4.63 21.88
C LEU A 304 -16.11 3.82 20.85
N THR A 305 -15.92 2.53 21.07
CA THR A 305 -15.25 1.61 20.14
C THR A 305 -15.91 1.65 18.76
N ARG A 306 -17.25 1.60 18.72
CA ARG A 306 -18.02 1.76 17.47
C ARG A 306 -17.95 3.19 16.92
N SER A 307 -18.05 4.22 17.75
CA SER A 307 -18.08 5.61 17.29
C SER A 307 -16.74 6.07 16.71
N LEU A 308 -15.64 5.49 17.18
CA LEU A 308 -14.29 5.75 16.71
C LEU A 308 -13.80 4.75 15.66
N ALA A 309 -14.65 3.81 15.24
CA ALA A 309 -14.28 2.76 14.30
C ALA A 309 -12.94 2.09 14.70
N LEU A 310 -12.78 1.75 15.98
CA LEU A 310 -11.62 1.00 16.46
C LEU A 310 -11.64 -0.43 15.89
N PRO A 311 -10.47 -1.08 15.74
CA PRO A 311 -10.41 -2.48 15.34
C PRO A 311 -11.19 -3.37 16.31
N THR A 312 -11.94 -4.33 15.76
CA THR A 312 -12.56 -5.40 16.55
C THR A 312 -11.48 -6.43 16.86
N SER A 313 -10.96 -6.45 18.08
CA SER A 313 -10.00 -7.44 18.56
C SER A 313 -10.63 -8.34 19.63
N ALA A 314 -9.94 -9.41 20.04
CA ALA A 314 -10.38 -10.26 21.14
C ALA A 314 -10.47 -9.49 22.47
N ASP A 315 -9.69 -8.43 22.62
CA ASP A 315 -9.70 -7.52 23.76
C ASP A 315 -10.00 -6.08 23.30
N GLU A 316 -11.27 -5.84 22.97
CA GLU A 316 -11.74 -4.49 22.60
C GLU A 316 -11.47 -3.46 23.70
N ASN A 317 -11.34 -3.90 24.96
CA ASN A 317 -11.09 -3.02 26.08
C ASN A 317 -9.66 -2.50 26.05
N ALA A 318 -8.67 -3.39 25.92
CA ALA A 318 -7.27 -2.98 25.80
C ALA A 318 -7.04 -2.01 24.63
N VAL A 319 -7.67 -2.25 23.47
CA VAL A 319 -7.54 -1.37 22.29
C VAL A 319 -8.06 0.05 22.58
N LEU A 320 -9.19 0.15 23.28
CA LEU A 320 -9.77 1.45 23.64
C LEU A 320 -8.88 2.17 24.66
N ASP A 321 -8.38 1.46 25.68
CA ASP A 321 -7.52 2.03 26.71
C ASP A 321 -6.20 2.51 26.11
N ASP A 322 -5.53 1.69 25.29
CA ASP A 322 -4.30 2.07 24.56
C ASP A 322 -4.51 3.30 23.66
N TRP A 323 -5.70 3.41 23.05
CA TRP A 323 -6.06 4.56 22.25
C TRP A 323 -6.24 5.82 23.12
N PHE A 324 -6.91 5.73 24.27
CA PHE A 324 -7.05 6.84 25.21
C PHE A 324 -5.71 7.27 25.81
N GLU A 325 -4.82 6.33 26.14
CA GLU A 325 -3.49 6.66 26.64
C GLU A 325 -2.66 7.44 25.60
N ARG A 326 -2.74 7.04 24.32
CA ARG A 326 -2.12 7.83 23.24
C ARG A 326 -2.72 9.24 23.15
N LYS A 327 -4.04 9.37 23.23
CA LYS A 327 -4.69 10.69 23.25
C LYS A 327 -4.37 11.50 24.52
N ALA A 328 -4.06 10.84 25.63
CA ALA A 328 -3.62 11.48 26.86
C ALA A 328 -2.20 12.03 26.70
N ALA A 329 -1.30 11.25 26.09
CA ALA A 329 0.05 11.68 25.73
C ALA A 329 0.04 12.86 24.73
N GLU A 330 -0.97 12.93 23.84
CA GLU A 330 -1.22 14.08 22.96
C GLU A 330 -1.85 15.29 23.68
N GLY A 331 -2.14 15.21 24.99
CA GLY A 331 -2.77 16.27 25.77
C GLY A 331 -4.24 16.52 25.44
N GLN A 332 -4.94 15.55 24.84
CA GLN A 332 -6.34 15.70 24.40
C GLN A 332 -7.35 15.18 25.43
N VAL A 333 -6.90 14.31 26.33
CA VAL A 333 -7.68 13.76 27.44
C VAL A 333 -6.81 13.65 28.69
N LYS A 334 -7.43 13.55 29.87
CA LYS A 334 -6.75 13.27 31.14
C LYS A 334 -7.59 12.32 31.99
N LYS A 335 -6.97 11.35 32.67
CA LYS A 335 -7.66 10.53 33.69
C LYS A 335 -8.12 11.44 34.84
N LYS A 336 -9.36 11.26 35.29
CA LYS A 336 -9.94 12.06 36.39
C LYS A 336 -9.33 11.60 37.72
N GLU A 337 -8.60 12.48 38.39
CA GLU A 337 -8.03 12.21 39.71
C GLU A 337 -9.15 12.02 40.75
N GLY A 338 -9.02 10.99 41.60
CA GLY A 338 -9.97 10.70 42.67
C GLY A 338 -11.32 10.09 42.24
N ALA A 339 -11.49 9.77 40.95
CA ALA A 339 -12.66 9.04 40.47
C ALA A 339 -12.41 7.52 40.46
N THR A 340 -13.49 6.73 40.45
CA THR A 340 -13.44 5.31 40.11
C THR A 340 -12.75 5.12 38.75
N GLU A 341 -11.99 4.02 38.61
CA GLU A 341 -11.23 3.71 37.40
C GLU A 341 -12.09 3.84 36.12
N GLY A 342 -11.49 4.37 35.05
CA GLY A 342 -12.15 4.50 33.74
C GLY A 342 -12.81 5.85 33.43
N ARG A 343 -12.75 6.86 34.32
CA ARG A 343 -13.24 8.21 33.99
C ARG A 343 -12.16 9.08 33.31
N TRP A 344 -12.51 9.62 32.15
CA TRP A 344 -11.64 10.50 31.35
C TRP A 344 -12.29 11.88 31.17
N ILE A 345 -11.48 12.92 31.38
CA ILE A 345 -11.81 14.32 31.06
C ILE A 345 -11.30 14.59 29.65
N ILE A 346 -12.15 15.17 28.81
CA ILE A 346 -11.83 15.51 27.41
C ILE A 346 -11.59 17.02 27.31
N TYR A 347 -10.42 17.40 26.79
CA TYR A 347 -10.12 18.81 26.51
C TYR A 347 -10.77 19.22 25.19
N LYS A 348 -11.51 20.35 25.21
CA LYS A 348 -12.16 20.87 24.00
C LYS A 348 -11.12 21.29 22.96
N VAL A 349 -11.50 21.14 21.68
CA VAL A 349 -10.71 21.56 20.52
C VAL A 349 -10.73 23.08 20.40
#